data_AF-A0A8D0ZCN6-F1
#
_entry.id   AF-A0A8D0ZCN6-F1
#
_cell.length_a   1.000
_cell.length_b   1.000
_cell.length_c   1.000
_cell.angle_alpha   90.00
_cell.angle_beta   90.00
_cell.angle_gamma   90.00
#
_symmetry.space_group_name_H-M   'P 1'
#
loop_
_entity.id
_entity.type
_entity.pdbx_description
1 polymer ?
#
loop_
_entity_poly.entity_id
_entity_poly.type
_entity_poly.pdbx_seq_one_letter_code
_entity_poly.pdbx_strand_id
1 'polypeptide(L)'
;MSVRVARAAWACGWRAGGHRSTSNFPLPPPGAVDVAELLRDAAAGEEGPRVAAVRRLPGQCSVLLFPGQGSQVVGMGRGLLRYPRVRELYAAARRVLGYDLLELSLHGPQEDLDRTVHCQPAVFVASLAAVEKLHHLQPAVIENCVAAAGFSVGEFAALVFAGAMEFCEGLYAVKIRAEAMQEASEAVPSGMLSVLGQPQSKFTVACREAREHCRTLGIENPVCEVANFLFPDCRVISGHLEALHYLRKNSYKYHFRRTKMVPVSGAFHTRLMEPALEPLAHVLKDIDLKKPLVSVHSNVTGNKYMHPKHIRQLLVQQVVSPVKWEQTMHAIYERRKGTDFPKTFEVGPGKQLGTILKSCNLQAWKSYSHVAVLEADQDEDQNFTSYLLRDSDLPHLQKSRLDQGPGSRASNAQRRCGCRKRHVQVRHWSQPPACSGLSPTPAPFRGRLTSGPITSRVLWCPLDTSHNSLSCFVCIFSSLEKV
;
A
#
# COMPACT_ATOMS: atom_id res chain seq x y z
N MET A 1 -8.44 50.14 -15.61
CA MET A 1 -8.31 50.56 -14.21
C MET A 1 -9.59 50.20 -13.46
N SER A 2 -9.46 49.51 -12.32
CA SER A 2 -10.44 49.26 -11.22
C SER A 2 -11.83 48.71 -11.56
N VAL A 3 -12.13 47.44 -11.25
CA VAL A 3 -12.50 46.86 -9.93
C VAL A 3 -13.88 47.31 -9.43
N ARG A 4 -14.82 46.36 -9.32
CA ARG A 4 -15.63 46.08 -8.13
C ARG A 4 -16.32 44.70 -8.28
N VAL A 5 -15.76 43.71 -7.58
CA VAL A 5 -16.36 42.39 -7.34
C VAL A 5 -17.37 42.52 -6.21
N ALA A 6 -18.63 42.15 -6.46
CA ALA A 6 -19.64 41.98 -5.43
C ALA A 6 -19.49 40.61 -4.76
N ARG A 7 -19.41 40.61 -3.43
CA ARG A 7 -19.44 39.43 -2.56
C ARG A 7 -20.82 38.77 -2.67
N ALA A 8 -20.87 37.53 -3.17
CA ALA A 8 -22.02 36.66 -2.97
C ALA A 8 -21.81 35.85 -1.68
N ALA A 9 -22.55 36.19 -0.64
CA ALA A 9 -22.70 35.36 0.55
C ALA A 9 -23.62 34.18 0.20
N TRP A 10 -23.12 32.95 0.32
CA TRP A 10 -23.93 31.75 0.19
C TRP A 10 -24.49 31.38 1.57
N ALA A 11 -25.77 31.72 1.77
CA ALA A 11 -26.59 31.16 2.83
C ALA A 11 -27.24 29.86 2.31
N CYS A 12 -26.86 28.71 2.87
CA CYS A 12 -27.55 27.44 2.61
C CYS A 12 -28.81 27.35 3.48
N GLY A 13 -29.95 27.68 2.87
CA GLY A 13 -31.28 27.47 3.42
C GLY A 13 -31.64 25.99 3.50
N TRP A 14 -32.19 25.62 4.65
CA TRP A 14 -32.73 24.30 4.95
C TRP A 14 -33.96 23.99 4.09
N ARG A 15 -34.08 22.74 3.63
CA ARG A 15 -35.37 22.14 3.33
C ARG A 15 -35.53 20.87 4.16
N ALA A 16 -36.47 20.94 5.10
CA ALA A 16 -36.99 19.83 5.86
C ALA A 16 -37.94 18.98 4.99
N GLY A 17 -37.92 17.67 5.20
CA GLY A 17 -38.95 16.75 4.72
C GLY A 17 -38.45 15.34 4.45
N GLY A 18 -38.66 14.42 5.39
CA GLY A 18 -38.54 12.98 5.18
C GLY A 18 -37.86 12.24 6.33
N HIS A 19 -38.67 11.52 7.11
CA HIS A 19 -38.31 10.65 8.25
C HIS A 19 -36.84 10.18 8.32
N ARG A 20 -36.04 10.82 9.19
CA ARG A 20 -34.80 10.25 9.70
C ARG A 20 -35.09 9.60 11.05
N SER A 21 -34.79 8.31 11.17
CA SER A 21 -34.68 7.67 12.48
C SER A 21 -33.61 8.41 13.26
N THR A 22 -33.92 8.81 14.49
CA THR A 22 -32.99 9.46 15.42
C THR A 22 -31.84 8.51 15.73
N SER A 23 -30.70 8.69 15.08
CA SER A 23 -29.46 8.02 15.47
C SER A 23 -28.86 8.76 16.68
N ASN A 24 -28.52 8.01 17.73
CA ASN A 24 -28.05 8.53 19.02
C ASN A 24 -26.53 8.83 19.04
N PHE A 25 -25.90 9.04 17.88
CA PHE A 25 -24.48 9.36 17.82
C PHE A 25 -24.27 10.88 17.87
N PRO A 26 -23.13 11.34 18.41
CA PRO A 26 -22.65 12.69 18.10
C PRO A 26 -22.49 12.77 16.59
N LEU A 27 -23.43 13.43 15.90
CA LEU A 27 -23.32 13.71 14.48
C LEU A 27 -22.00 14.47 14.23
N PRO A 28 -21.23 14.14 13.18
CA PRO A 28 -20.05 14.91 12.84
C PRO A 28 -20.45 16.39 12.67
N PRO A 29 -19.68 17.34 13.23
CA PRO A 29 -20.08 18.73 13.26
C PRO A 29 -20.29 19.29 11.83
N PRO A 30 -21.36 20.05 11.57
CA PRO A 30 -21.61 20.66 10.27
C PRO A 30 -20.49 21.66 9.92
N GLY A 31 -19.88 21.51 8.73
CA GLY A 31 -18.80 22.38 8.24
C GLY A 31 -17.55 21.62 7.77
N ALA A 32 -17.72 20.53 7.01
CA ALA A 32 -16.62 19.69 6.52
C ALA A 32 -15.67 20.48 5.60
N VAL A 33 -14.36 20.32 5.83
CA VAL A 33 -13.34 20.76 4.87
C VAL A 33 -13.31 19.73 3.75
N ASP A 34 -13.68 20.15 2.55
CA ASP A 34 -13.87 19.25 1.42
C ASP A 34 -12.58 19.10 0.61
N VAL A 35 -11.83 18.02 0.87
CA VAL A 35 -10.61 17.69 0.09
C VAL A 35 -10.97 17.28 -1.34
N ALA A 36 -12.19 16.78 -1.58
CA ALA A 36 -12.64 16.44 -2.93
C ALA A 36 -12.97 17.67 -3.77
N GLU A 37 -13.12 18.85 -3.15
CA GLU A 37 -13.14 20.12 -3.85
C GLU A 37 -11.89 20.31 -4.71
N LEU A 38 -10.72 19.80 -4.28
CA LEU A 38 -9.49 19.85 -5.09
C LEU A 38 -9.66 19.18 -6.46
N LEU A 39 -10.41 18.07 -6.51
CA LEU A 39 -10.74 17.39 -7.77
C LEU A 39 -11.86 18.10 -8.53
N ARG A 40 -12.79 18.76 -7.83
CA ARG A 40 -13.88 19.52 -8.47
C ARG A 40 -13.38 20.82 -9.09
N ASP A 41 -12.53 21.56 -8.39
CA ASP A 41 -11.86 22.78 -8.88
C ASP A 41 -10.99 22.45 -10.11
N ALA A 42 -10.27 21.32 -10.06
CA ALA A 42 -9.54 20.76 -11.19
C ALA A 42 -10.44 20.43 -12.40
N ALA A 43 -11.70 20.06 -12.17
CA ALA A 43 -12.66 19.72 -13.22
C ALA A 43 -13.51 20.92 -13.69
N ALA A 44 -13.56 22.00 -12.92
CA ALA A 44 -14.34 23.21 -13.21
C ALA A 44 -13.65 24.19 -14.17
N GLY A 45 -12.36 23.95 -14.49
CA GLY A 45 -11.69 24.58 -15.63
C GLY A 45 -12.25 24.03 -16.94
N GLU A 46 -13.12 24.81 -17.58
CA GLU A 46 -13.83 24.58 -18.85
C GLU A 46 -15.25 23.97 -18.76
N GLU A 47 -16.21 24.79 -18.32
CA GLU A 47 -17.62 24.65 -18.74
C GLU A 47 -17.79 25.16 -20.20
N GLY A 48 -17.21 24.42 -21.13
CA GLY A 48 -17.56 24.44 -22.56
C GLY A 48 -18.33 23.17 -22.93
N PRO A 49 -18.97 23.10 -24.11
CA PRO A 49 -19.66 21.89 -24.56
C PRO A 49 -18.72 20.69 -24.47
N ARG A 50 -19.13 19.60 -23.82
CA ARG A 50 -18.32 18.39 -23.55
C ARG A 50 -17.71 17.82 -24.84
N VAL A 51 -16.55 18.35 -25.22
CA VAL A 51 -15.64 17.72 -26.18
C VAL A 51 -15.21 16.42 -25.53
N ALA A 52 -15.28 15.30 -26.26
CA ALA A 52 -14.81 14.01 -25.78
C ALA A 52 -13.44 14.20 -25.11
N ALA A 53 -13.34 13.90 -23.81
CA ALA A 53 -12.14 14.15 -23.02
C ALA A 53 -10.92 13.64 -23.81
N VAL A 54 -10.02 14.55 -24.18
CA VAL A 54 -8.82 14.20 -24.93
C VAL A 54 -8.13 13.06 -24.18
N ARG A 55 -8.02 11.91 -24.84
CA ARG A 55 -7.53 10.68 -24.20
C ARG A 55 -6.05 10.88 -23.89
N ARG A 56 -5.75 11.31 -22.66
CA ARG A 56 -4.39 11.60 -22.20
C ARG A 56 -3.51 10.35 -22.32
N LEU A 57 -2.28 10.55 -22.77
CA LEU A 57 -1.33 9.45 -22.86
C LEU A 57 -0.97 8.97 -21.44
N PRO A 58 -0.76 7.66 -21.22
CA PRO A 58 -0.47 7.14 -19.89
C PRO A 58 0.67 7.84 -19.14
N GLY A 59 1.72 8.29 -19.83
CA GLY A 59 2.83 9.05 -19.23
C GLY A 59 2.48 10.46 -18.73
N GLN A 60 1.32 10.99 -19.13
CA GLN A 60 0.77 12.27 -18.66
C GLN A 60 -0.22 12.10 -17.50
N CYS A 61 -0.61 10.86 -17.20
CA CYS A 61 -1.53 10.53 -16.10
C CYS A 61 -0.77 10.34 -14.79
N SER A 62 -1.50 10.44 -13.67
CA SER A 62 -0.96 10.14 -12.34
C SER A 62 -1.75 9.06 -11.60
N VAL A 63 -1.08 8.39 -10.67
CA VAL A 63 -1.65 7.46 -9.70
C VAL A 63 -1.25 7.91 -8.31
N LEU A 64 -2.22 8.01 -7.39
CA LEU A 64 -1.96 8.34 -5.98
C LEU A 64 -2.10 7.10 -5.10
N LEU A 65 -1.07 6.83 -4.31
CA LEU A 65 -1.00 5.73 -3.36
C LEU A 65 -1.04 6.28 -1.93
N PHE A 66 -1.96 5.77 -1.11
CA PHE A 66 -2.18 6.23 0.25
C PHE A 66 -1.65 5.16 1.24
N PRO A 67 -0.66 5.48 2.08
CA PRO A 67 -0.08 4.52 3.02
C PRO A 67 -1.08 4.12 4.11
N GLY A 68 -0.79 3.00 4.78
CA GLY A 68 -1.58 2.50 5.90
C GLY A 68 -0.86 2.67 7.24
N GLN A 69 -1.44 2.07 8.28
CA GLN A 69 -0.81 1.98 9.60
C GLN A 69 0.58 1.33 9.52
N GLY A 70 1.50 1.79 10.37
CA GLY A 70 2.90 1.40 10.40
C GLY A 70 3.84 2.37 9.69
N SER A 71 3.30 3.43 9.07
CA SER A 71 4.10 4.46 8.42
C SER A 71 4.19 5.77 9.22
N GLN A 72 3.36 5.93 10.26
CA GLN A 72 3.35 7.09 11.15
C GLN A 72 4.70 7.30 11.84
N VAL A 73 5.05 8.56 12.07
CA VAL A 73 6.27 8.96 12.76
C VAL A 73 6.07 10.31 13.43
N VAL A 74 6.63 10.49 14.61
CA VAL A 74 6.59 11.78 15.33
C VAL A 74 7.28 12.87 14.50
N GLY A 75 6.69 14.05 14.45
CA GLY A 75 7.11 15.18 13.61
C GLY A 75 6.38 15.23 12.27
N MET A 76 5.59 14.21 11.91
CA MET A 76 4.78 14.25 10.69
C MET A 76 3.76 15.38 10.74
N GLY A 77 3.50 16.00 9.59
CA GLY A 77 2.62 17.15 9.49
C GLY A 77 3.34 18.49 9.61
N ARG A 78 4.52 18.56 10.25
CA ARG A 78 5.26 19.83 10.43
C ARG A 78 5.55 20.53 9.10
N GLY A 79 6.11 19.79 8.14
CA GLY A 79 6.38 20.29 6.79
C GLY A 79 5.14 20.57 5.94
N LEU A 80 3.95 20.21 6.43
CA LEU A 80 2.67 20.41 5.73
C LEU A 80 1.94 21.69 6.16
N LEU A 81 2.17 22.18 7.38
CA LEU A 81 1.40 23.30 7.98
C LEU A 81 1.49 24.64 7.23
N ARG A 82 2.45 24.77 6.32
CA ARG A 82 2.62 25.95 5.45
C ARG A 82 1.73 25.93 4.21
N TYR A 83 1.17 24.78 3.86
CA TYR A 83 0.33 24.64 2.67
C TYR A 83 -1.14 25.01 2.99
N PRO A 84 -1.89 25.51 2.00
CA PRO A 84 -3.30 25.86 2.18
C PRO A 84 -4.12 24.70 2.74
N ARG A 85 -5.21 25.01 3.45
CA ARG A 85 -6.20 24.05 3.99
C ARG A 85 -5.66 23.02 5.01
N VAL A 86 -4.36 22.77 5.10
CA VAL A 86 -3.78 21.79 6.04
C VAL A 86 -4.12 22.10 7.50
N ARG A 87 -4.02 23.37 7.90
CA ARG A 87 -4.39 23.78 9.28
C ARG A 87 -5.87 23.56 9.57
N GLU A 88 -6.72 23.78 8.57
CA GLU A 88 -8.16 23.57 8.67
C GLU A 88 -8.50 22.07 8.77
N LEU A 89 -7.79 21.21 8.02
CA LEU A 89 -7.91 19.75 8.13
C LEU A 89 -7.58 19.26 9.55
N TYR A 90 -6.47 19.71 10.14
CA TYR A 90 -6.13 19.35 11.52
C TYR A 90 -7.11 19.94 12.54
N ALA A 91 -7.60 21.15 12.33
CA ALA A 91 -8.62 21.75 13.20
C ALA A 91 -9.95 20.98 13.12
N ALA A 92 -10.37 20.56 11.92
CA ALA A 92 -11.52 19.68 11.72
C ALA A 92 -11.29 18.30 12.35
N ALA A 93 -10.08 17.75 12.23
CA ALA A 93 -9.72 16.50 12.85
C ALA A 93 -9.84 16.57 14.37
N ARG A 94 -9.34 17.63 15.00
CA ARG A 94 -9.48 17.86 16.44
C ARG A 94 -10.95 17.84 16.89
N ARG A 95 -11.85 18.46 16.12
CA ARG A 95 -13.30 18.46 16.42
C ARG A 95 -13.92 17.08 16.31
N VAL A 96 -13.59 16.31 15.27
CA VAL A 96 -14.13 14.95 15.04
C VAL A 96 -13.60 13.95 16.05
N LEU A 97 -12.31 14.03 16.37
CA LEU A 97 -11.62 13.06 17.21
C LEU A 97 -11.86 13.32 18.70
N GLY A 98 -11.97 14.59 19.09
CA GLY A 98 -12.08 15.01 20.49
C GLY A 98 -10.74 15.22 21.19
N TYR A 99 -9.63 15.08 20.48
CA TYR A 99 -8.26 15.32 20.96
C TYR A 99 -7.40 16.00 19.89
N ASP A 100 -6.26 16.58 20.28
CA ASP A 100 -5.38 17.28 19.36
C ASP A 100 -4.46 16.32 18.60
N LEU A 101 -4.95 15.85 17.44
CA LEU A 101 -4.18 14.96 16.57
C LEU A 101 -2.90 15.62 16.02
N LEU A 102 -2.92 16.95 15.82
CA LEU A 102 -1.75 17.66 15.32
C LEU A 102 -0.64 17.63 16.37
N GLU A 103 -0.98 17.95 17.61
CA GLU A 103 -0.01 17.93 18.71
C GLU A 103 0.60 16.54 18.90
N LEU A 104 -0.24 15.49 18.89
CA LEU A 104 0.21 14.11 18.94
C LEU A 104 1.14 13.75 17.77
N SER A 105 0.80 14.19 16.55
CA SER A 105 1.61 13.91 15.35
C SER A 105 2.95 14.64 15.36
N LEU A 106 3.02 15.84 15.95
CA LEU A 106 4.21 16.67 15.98
C LEU A 106 5.16 16.35 17.14
N HIS A 107 4.62 16.04 18.31
CA HIS A 107 5.35 16.03 19.57
C HIS A 107 5.06 14.84 20.48
N GLY A 108 3.98 14.09 20.23
CA GLY A 108 3.60 12.99 21.12
C GLY A 108 4.67 11.90 21.15
N PRO A 109 4.78 11.15 22.25
CA PRO A 109 5.70 10.03 22.28
C PRO A 109 5.31 9.04 21.18
N GLN A 110 6.30 8.45 20.53
CA GLN A 110 6.09 7.54 19.40
C GLN A 110 5.17 6.38 19.79
N GLU A 111 5.27 5.90 21.02
CA GLU A 111 4.43 4.83 21.57
C GLU A 111 2.93 5.17 21.56
N ASP A 112 2.55 6.39 21.93
CA ASP A 112 1.16 6.83 21.86
C ASP A 112 0.70 6.96 20.41
N LEU A 113 1.54 7.53 19.55
CA LEU A 113 1.23 7.67 18.13
C LEU A 113 1.06 6.29 17.45
N ASP A 114 1.79 5.27 17.90
CA ASP A 114 1.74 3.90 17.38
C ASP A 114 0.49 3.11 17.77
N ARG A 115 -0.27 3.56 18.79
CA ARG A 115 -1.54 2.92 19.17
C ARG A 115 -2.51 2.99 18.00
N THR A 116 -3.26 1.91 17.76
CA THR A 116 -4.16 1.78 16.58
C THR A 116 -5.17 2.92 16.52
N VAL A 117 -5.73 3.30 17.68
CA VAL A 117 -6.66 4.42 17.86
C VAL A 117 -6.11 5.78 17.42
N HIS A 118 -4.78 5.94 17.40
CA HIS A 118 -4.13 7.20 17.06
C HIS A 118 -3.46 7.14 15.67
N CYS A 119 -2.69 6.10 15.37
CA CYS A 119 -1.98 6.00 14.08
C CYS A 119 -2.93 5.98 12.88
N GLN A 120 -4.11 5.34 12.98
CA GLN A 120 -5.05 5.28 11.86
C GLN A 120 -5.60 6.66 11.48
N PRO A 121 -6.19 7.44 12.41
CA PRO A 121 -6.51 8.84 12.16
C PRO A 121 -5.30 9.68 11.70
N ALA A 122 -4.14 9.48 12.31
CA ALA A 122 -2.94 10.27 12.04
C ALA A 122 -2.44 10.07 10.59
N VAL A 123 -2.33 8.81 10.14
CA VAL A 123 -1.97 8.46 8.76
C VAL A 123 -3.01 8.98 7.78
N PHE A 124 -4.31 8.85 8.09
CA PHE A 124 -5.39 9.35 7.23
C PHE A 124 -5.29 10.87 7.02
N VAL A 125 -5.19 11.66 8.10
CA VAL A 125 -5.13 13.13 8.02
C VAL A 125 -3.82 13.59 7.37
N ALA A 126 -2.69 12.99 7.74
CA ALA A 126 -1.39 13.32 7.14
C ALA A 126 -1.35 13.02 5.63
N SER A 127 -2.00 11.95 5.18
CA SER A 127 -2.08 11.60 3.76
C SER A 127 -2.89 12.62 2.96
N LEU A 128 -4.04 13.06 3.48
CA LEU A 128 -4.84 14.11 2.83
C LEU A 128 -4.16 15.48 2.88
N ALA A 129 -3.45 15.81 3.97
CA ALA A 129 -2.59 16.99 4.02
C ALA A 129 -1.42 16.92 3.01
N ALA A 130 -0.90 15.72 2.72
CA ALA A 130 0.10 15.52 1.67
C ALA A 130 -0.51 15.76 0.27
N VAL A 131 -1.78 15.42 0.06
CA VAL A 131 -2.52 15.76 -1.17
C VAL A 131 -2.62 17.28 -1.33
N GLU A 132 -2.96 18.03 -0.27
CA GLU A 132 -2.98 19.51 -0.32
C GLU A 132 -1.63 20.09 -0.73
N LYS A 133 -0.54 19.59 -0.14
CA LYS A 133 0.83 19.95 -0.55
C LYS A 133 1.09 19.62 -2.02
N LEU A 134 0.72 18.42 -2.48
CA LEU A 134 0.92 17.99 -3.85
C LEU A 134 0.12 18.86 -4.83
N HIS A 135 -1.13 19.17 -4.50
CA HIS A 135 -1.99 20.06 -5.28
C HIS A 135 -1.39 21.46 -5.40
N HIS A 136 -0.91 22.03 -4.29
CA HIS A 136 -0.29 23.35 -4.29
C HIS A 136 0.99 23.42 -5.14
N LEU A 137 1.83 22.36 -5.10
CA LEU A 137 3.09 22.34 -5.82
C LEU A 137 2.94 21.92 -7.29
N GLN A 138 2.03 21.00 -7.57
CA GLN A 138 1.86 20.34 -8.87
C GLN A 138 0.36 20.05 -9.13
N PRO A 139 -0.49 21.07 -9.35
CA PRO A 139 -1.94 20.89 -9.50
C PRO A 139 -2.31 19.94 -10.64
N ALA A 140 -1.54 19.98 -11.74
CA ALA A 140 -1.66 19.06 -12.86
C ALA A 140 -1.54 17.58 -12.46
N VAL A 141 -0.85 17.23 -11.38
CA VAL A 141 -0.81 15.84 -10.89
C VAL A 141 -2.19 15.40 -10.39
N ILE A 142 -2.91 16.27 -9.70
CA ILE A 142 -4.25 16.00 -9.18
C ILE A 142 -5.27 15.96 -10.33
N GLU A 143 -5.23 16.95 -11.23
CA GLU A 143 -6.09 17.04 -12.43
C GLU A 143 -5.95 15.85 -13.39
N ASN A 144 -4.75 15.26 -13.44
CA ASN A 144 -4.43 14.12 -14.31
C ASN A 144 -4.49 12.77 -13.58
N CYS A 145 -5.02 12.74 -12.35
CA CYS A 145 -5.15 11.51 -11.60
C CYS A 145 -6.20 10.58 -12.23
N VAL A 146 -5.76 9.36 -12.59
CA VAL A 146 -6.64 8.35 -13.19
C VAL A 146 -6.99 7.22 -12.23
N ALA A 147 -6.17 7.02 -11.19
CA ALA A 147 -6.42 6.01 -10.18
C ALA A 147 -5.84 6.42 -8.81
N ALA A 148 -6.56 6.04 -7.76
CA ALA A 148 -6.10 6.11 -6.38
C ALA A 148 -6.22 4.73 -5.73
N ALA A 149 -5.27 4.38 -4.86
CA ALA A 149 -5.33 3.15 -4.07
C ALA A 149 -4.72 3.39 -2.70
N GLY A 150 -5.36 2.90 -1.66
CA GLY A 150 -4.86 3.04 -0.31
C GLY A 150 -4.67 1.69 0.37
N PHE A 151 -3.65 1.58 1.22
CA PHE A 151 -3.34 0.35 1.93
C PHE A 151 -4.03 0.34 3.31
N SER A 152 -4.91 -0.63 3.55
CA SER A 152 -5.71 -0.75 4.77
C SER A 152 -6.48 0.55 5.08
N VAL A 153 -6.16 1.24 6.18
CA VAL A 153 -6.76 2.54 6.52
C VAL A 153 -6.57 3.60 5.42
N GLY A 154 -5.49 3.52 4.63
CA GLY A 154 -5.27 4.42 3.50
C GLY A 154 -6.38 4.35 2.44
N GLU A 155 -7.14 3.25 2.37
CA GLU A 155 -8.29 3.13 1.45
C GLU A 155 -9.36 4.19 1.74
N PHE A 156 -9.56 4.57 3.02
CA PHE A 156 -10.46 5.65 3.40
C PHE A 156 -9.94 7.00 2.89
N ALA A 157 -8.64 7.26 2.99
CA ALA A 157 -8.03 8.49 2.46
C ALA A 157 -8.16 8.56 0.93
N ALA A 158 -7.96 7.43 0.23
CA ALA A 158 -8.16 7.34 -1.21
C ALA A 158 -9.61 7.63 -1.63
N LEU A 159 -10.60 7.15 -0.85
CA LEU A 159 -12.02 7.38 -1.10
C LEU A 159 -12.42 8.84 -0.84
N VAL A 160 -11.92 9.47 0.23
CA VAL A 160 -12.14 10.89 0.50
C VAL A 160 -11.50 11.76 -0.57
N PHE A 161 -10.24 11.48 -0.93
CA PHE A 161 -9.58 12.14 -2.05
C PHE A 161 -10.41 12.05 -3.32
N ALA A 162 -10.95 10.87 -3.64
CA ALA A 162 -11.77 10.65 -4.84
C ALA A 162 -13.20 11.21 -4.75
N GLY A 163 -13.57 11.90 -3.68
CA GLY A 163 -14.92 12.47 -3.50
C GLY A 163 -16.03 11.45 -3.29
N ALA A 164 -15.69 10.23 -2.89
CA ALA A 164 -16.67 9.19 -2.55
C ALA A 164 -17.25 9.37 -1.14
N MET A 165 -16.58 10.14 -0.29
CA MET A 165 -16.91 10.37 1.11
C MET A 165 -16.39 11.75 1.54
N GLU A 166 -17.11 12.46 2.41
CA GLU A 166 -16.64 13.73 2.95
C GLU A 166 -15.55 13.52 4.01
N PHE A 167 -14.64 14.48 4.19
CA PHE A 167 -13.50 14.36 5.10
C PHE A 167 -13.90 13.99 6.54
N CYS A 168 -14.85 14.73 7.12
CA CYS A 168 -15.26 14.52 8.51
C CYS A 168 -15.95 13.17 8.71
N GLU A 169 -16.76 12.73 7.75
CA GLU A 169 -17.41 11.42 7.76
C GLU A 169 -16.38 10.30 7.67
N GLY A 170 -15.39 10.44 6.77
CA GLY A 170 -14.30 9.48 6.63
C GLY A 170 -13.41 9.40 7.84
N LEU A 171 -13.06 10.54 8.44
CA LEU A 171 -12.29 10.55 9.67
C LEU A 171 -13.07 9.94 10.84
N TYR A 172 -14.38 10.17 10.92
CA TYR A 172 -15.21 9.56 11.95
C TYR A 172 -15.31 8.03 11.76
N ALA A 173 -15.49 7.55 10.53
CA ALA A 173 -15.45 6.11 10.24
C ALA A 173 -14.08 5.50 10.57
N VAL A 174 -12.98 6.20 10.28
CA VAL A 174 -11.62 5.78 10.66
C VAL A 174 -11.43 5.74 12.17
N LYS A 175 -11.96 6.72 12.91
CA LYS A 175 -11.94 6.73 14.38
C LYS A 175 -12.60 5.47 14.94
N ILE A 176 -13.85 5.20 14.54
CA ILE A 176 -14.61 4.05 15.05
C ILE A 176 -13.96 2.73 14.63
N ARG A 177 -13.44 2.64 13.40
CA ARG A 177 -12.65 1.49 12.95
C ARG A 177 -11.42 1.28 13.85
N ALA A 178 -10.69 2.35 14.15
CA ALA A 178 -9.46 2.28 14.92
C ALA A 178 -9.70 1.88 16.38
N GLU A 179 -10.72 2.46 17.01
CA GLU A 179 -11.19 2.11 18.37
C GLU A 179 -11.59 0.63 18.46
N ALA A 180 -12.48 0.18 17.56
CA ALA A 180 -12.96 -1.19 17.59
C ALA A 180 -11.87 -2.23 17.26
N MET A 181 -10.95 -1.91 16.33
CA MET A 181 -9.81 -2.78 16.02
C MET A 181 -8.77 -2.82 17.15
N GLN A 182 -8.57 -1.71 17.88
CA GLN A 182 -7.72 -1.70 19.07
C GLN A 182 -8.31 -2.61 20.14
N GLU A 183 -9.60 -2.48 20.45
CA GLU A 183 -10.30 -3.30 21.44
C GLU A 183 -10.21 -4.79 21.07
N ALA A 184 -10.47 -5.14 19.80
CA ALA A 184 -10.32 -6.52 19.32
C ALA A 184 -8.87 -7.05 19.48
N SER A 185 -7.87 -6.18 19.29
CA SER A 185 -6.45 -6.56 19.48
C SER A 185 -6.06 -6.78 20.94
N GLU A 186 -6.67 -6.03 21.86
CA GLU A 186 -6.43 -6.15 23.31
C GLU A 186 -7.12 -7.38 23.91
N ALA A 187 -8.24 -7.82 23.30
CA ALA A 187 -9.00 -8.97 23.76
C ALA A 187 -8.28 -10.32 23.56
N VAL A 188 -7.44 -10.45 22.51
CA VAL A 188 -6.76 -11.71 22.17
C VAL A 188 -5.29 -11.46 21.81
N PRO A 189 -4.34 -12.04 22.57
CA PRO A 189 -2.91 -11.98 22.25
C PRO A 189 -2.64 -12.48 20.83
N SER A 190 -2.29 -11.54 19.95
CA SER A 190 -2.20 -11.80 18.53
C SER A 190 -1.20 -10.86 17.87
N GLY A 191 -0.85 -11.10 16.60
CA GLY A 191 0.07 -10.24 15.89
C GLY A 191 0.15 -10.52 14.40
N MET A 192 1.21 -10.01 13.77
CA MET A 192 1.48 -10.21 12.35
C MET A 192 2.95 -10.59 12.10
N LEU A 193 3.17 -11.42 11.09
CA LEU A 193 4.47 -11.93 10.67
C LEU A 193 4.67 -11.64 9.18
N SER A 194 5.62 -10.76 8.86
CA SER A 194 6.07 -10.54 7.49
C SER A 194 6.88 -11.75 7.04
N VAL A 195 6.49 -12.36 5.93
CA VAL A 195 7.10 -13.56 5.36
C VAL A 195 7.53 -13.30 3.93
N LEU A 196 8.84 -13.37 3.70
CA LEU A 196 9.44 -13.39 2.38
C LEU A 196 9.74 -14.83 2.01
N GLY A 197 8.96 -15.34 1.06
CA GLY A 197 9.02 -16.70 0.55
C GLY A 197 9.88 -16.85 -0.70
N GLN A 198 9.55 -17.90 -1.43
CA GLN A 198 10.05 -18.34 -2.71
C GLN A 198 8.85 -18.86 -3.52
N PRO A 199 8.99 -19.09 -4.84
CA PRO A 199 7.87 -19.59 -5.66
C PRO A 199 7.25 -20.90 -5.15
N GLN A 200 8.04 -21.73 -4.45
CA GLN A 200 7.59 -23.00 -3.85
C GLN A 200 7.06 -22.85 -2.40
N SER A 201 6.94 -21.62 -1.88
CA SER A 201 6.50 -21.39 -0.51
C SER A 201 5.08 -21.87 -0.26
N LYS A 202 4.90 -22.63 0.83
CA LYS A 202 3.65 -23.32 1.14
C LYS A 202 2.82 -22.56 2.18
N PHE A 203 2.43 -21.32 1.88
CA PHE A 203 1.69 -20.44 2.81
C PHE A 203 0.42 -21.08 3.39
N THR A 204 -0.39 -21.75 2.57
CA THR A 204 -1.64 -22.39 2.99
C THR A 204 -1.40 -23.54 3.96
N VAL A 205 -0.38 -24.37 3.67
CA VAL A 205 0.01 -25.50 4.53
C VAL A 205 0.55 -24.97 5.86
N ALA A 206 1.41 -23.95 5.80
CA ALA A 206 1.99 -23.31 6.97
C ALA A 206 0.91 -22.79 7.93
N CYS A 207 -0.06 -22.03 7.41
CA CYS A 207 -1.17 -21.50 8.21
C CYS A 207 -2.04 -22.62 8.82
N ARG A 208 -2.28 -23.71 8.07
CA ARG A 208 -3.05 -24.86 8.58
C ARG A 208 -2.34 -25.56 9.73
N GLU A 209 -1.07 -25.91 9.54
CA GLU A 209 -0.28 -26.61 10.57
C GLU A 209 -0.04 -25.73 11.81
N ALA A 210 0.11 -24.42 11.64
CA ALA A 210 0.19 -23.49 12.77
C ALA A 210 -1.11 -23.47 13.60
N ARG A 211 -2.28 -23.52 12.95
CA ARG A 211 -3.57 -23.65 13.65
C ARG A 211 -3.68 -25.01 14.35
N GLU A 212 -3.26 -26.09 13.69
CA GLU A 212 -3.25 -27.43 14.31
C GLU A 212 -2.37 -27.47 15.57
N HIS A 213 -1.17 -26.87 15.51
CA HIS A 213 -0.31 -26.71 16.67
C HIS A 213 -1.01 -25.94 17.81
N CYS A 214 -1.66 -24.81 17.50
CA CYS A 214 -2.42 -24.06 18.51
C CYS A 214 -3.51 -24.90 19.17
N ARG A 215 -4.22 -25.77 18.43
CA ARG A 215 -5.21 -26.70 19.02
C ARG A 215 -4.57 -27.67 19.99
N THR A 216 -3.35 -28.16 19.72
CA THR A 216 -2.62 -29.04 20.65
C THR A 216 -2.24 -28.34 21.96
N LEU A 217 -2.21 -27.00 21.96
CA LEU A 217 -1.97 -26.16 23.13
C LEU A 217 -3.26 -25.73 23.84
N GLY A 218 -4.43 -26.21 23.40
CA GLY A 218 -5.73 -25.87 23.98
C GLY A 218 -6.32 -24.53 23.54
N ILE A 219 -5.76 -23.88 22.51
CA ILE A 219 -6.35 -22.65 21.96
C ILE A 219 -7.60 -23.02 21.16
N GLU A 220 -8.75 -22.52 21.61
CA GLU A 220 -10.02 -22.66 20.91
C GLU A 220 -10.06 -21.75 19.66
N ASN A 221 -10.61 -22.25 18.56
CA ASN A 221 -10.75 -21.51 17.30
C ASN A 221 -9.48 -20.76 16.82
N PRO A 222 -8.31 -21.44 16.71
CA PRO A 222 -7.07 -20.75 16.42
C PRO A 222 -7.09 -20.13 15.02
N VAL A 223 -6.71 -18.87 14.95
CA VAL A 223 -6.57 -18.08 13.73
C VAL A 223 -5.09 -17.98 13.35
N CYS A 224 -4.82 -18.24 12.08
CA CYS A 224 -3.54 -17.99 11.40
C CYS A 224 -3.84 -17.91 9.90
N GLU A 225 -3.79 -16.73 9.31
CA GLU A 225 -4.30 -16.45 7.98
C GLU A 225 -3.36 -15.47 7.25
N VAL A 226 -3.32 -15.52 5.92
CA VAL A 226 -2.63 -14.48 5.16
C VAL A 226 -3.48 -13.21 5.24
N ALA A 227 -2.91 -12.14 5.76
CA ALA A 227 -3.57 -10.84 5.99
C ALA A 227 -3.21 -9.81 4.91
N ASN A 228 -2.01 -9.90 4.31
CA ASN A 228 -1.61 -8.99 3.25
C ASN A 228 -0.84 -9.73 2.15
N PHE A 229 -1.20 -9.47 0.89
CA PHE A 229 -0.43 -9.85 -0.29
C PHE A 229 0.32 -8.60 -0.76
N LEU A 230 1.62 -8.49 -0.46
CA LEU A 230 2.38 -7.26 -0.70
C LEU A 230 2.94 -7.20 -2.13
N PHE A 231 3.70 -8.22 -2.51
CA PHE A 231 4.35 -8.39 -3.82
C PHE A 231 4.70 -9.87 -4.00
N PRO A 232 5.18 -10.32 -5.20
CA PRO A 232 5.44 -11.73 -5.44
C PRO A 232 6.29 -12.37 -4.33
N ASP A 233 5.79 -13.50 -3.82
CA ASP A 233 6.36 -14.27 -2.71
C ASP A 233 6.48 -13.55 -1.35
N CYS A 234 5.99 -12.31 -1.21
CA CYS A 234 6.01 -11.58 0.05
C CYS A 234 4.60 -11.33 0.57
N ARG A 235 4.30 -11.92 1.73
CA ARG A 235 2.99 -11.87 2.37
C ARG A 235 3.14 -11.58 3.85
N VAL A 236 2.11 -11.02 4.44
CA VAL A 236 2.00 -10.92 5.90
C VAL A 236 0.99 -11.96 6.36
N ILE A 237 1.38 -12.77 7.34
CA ILE A 237 0.52 -13.75 8.01
C ILE A 237 0.15 -13.19 9.37
N SER A 238 -1.12 -13.22 9.73
CA SER A 238 -1.62 -12.72 11.01
C SER A 238 -2.40 -13.80 11.75
N GLY A 239 -2.37 -13.76 13.07
CA GLY A 239 -3.08 -14.74 13.90
C GLY A 239 -2.62 -14.70 15.36
N HIS A 240 -2.91 -15.78 16.08
CA HIS A 240 -2.46 -15.98 17.46
C HIS A 240 -0.93 -15.98 17.54
N LEU A 241 -0.37 -15.46 18.63
CA LEU A 241 1.10 -15.37 18.80
C LEU A 241 1.76 -16.75 18.73
N GLU A 242 1.15 -17.78 19.30
CA GLU A 242 1.62 -19.16 19.27
C GLU A 242 1.70 -19.69 17.83
N ALA A 243 0.73 -19.35 16.98
CA ALA A 243 0.74 -19.73 15.57
C ALA A 243 1.93 -19.07 14.85
N LEU A 244 2.18 -17.78 15.10
CA LEU A 244 3.28 -17.05 14.49
C LEU A 244 4.65 -17.54 14.98
N HIS A 245 4.77 -17.86 16.28
CA HIS A 245 5.97 -18.47 16.85
C HIS A 245 6.26 -19.84 16.23
N TYR A 246 5.23 -20.67 16.05
CA TYR A 246 5.36 -21.93 15.34
C TYR A 246 5.85 -21.73 13.90
N LEU A 247 5.29 -20.77 13.17
CA LEU A 247 5.72 -20.47 11.80
C LEU A 247 7.17 -19.98 11.73
N ARG A 248 7.60 -19.15 12.68
CA ARG A 248 9.00 -18.70 12.76
C ARG A 248 9.95 -19.86 13.01
N LYS A 249 9.61 -20.75 13.95
CA LYS A 249 10.43 -21.94 14.29
C LYS A 249 10.51 -22.94 13.13
N ASN A 250 9.43 -23.06 12.34
CA ASN A 250 9.31 -24.05 11.27
C ASN A 250 9.44 -23.42 9.86
N SER A 251 10.02 -22.22 9.74
CA SER A 251 10.01 -21.46 8.49
C SER A 251 10.63 -22.21 7.31
N TYR A 252 11.69 -22.98 7.56
CA TYR A 252 12.39 -23.78 6.54
C TYR A 252 11.47 -24.83 5.90
N LYS A 253 10.57 -25.44 6.68
CA LYS A 253 9.62 -26.48 6.24
C LYS A 253 8.71 -25.98 5.11
N TYR A 254 8.43 -24.68 5.11
CA TYR A 254 7.52 -24.03 4.16
C TYR A 254 8.24 -23.23 3.08
N HIS A 255 9.56 -23.37 2.96
CA HIS A 255 10.39 -22.60 2.03
C HIS A 255 10.30 -21.09 2.27
N PHE A 256 10.14 -20.65 3.52
CA PHE A 256 10.21 -19.22 3.86
C PHE A 256 11.67 -18.81 3.98
N ARG A 257 12.08 -17.83 3.17
CA ARG A 257 13.44 -17.30 3.15
C ARG A 257 13.72 -16.39 4.34
N ARG A 258 12.76 -15.55 4.71
CA ARG A 258 12.86 -14.66 5.87
C ARG A 258 11.50 -14.49 6.53
N THR A 259 11.47 -14.46 7.85
CA THR A 259 10.30 -14.11 8.64
C THR A 259 10.66 -13.02 9.64
N LYS A 260 9.79 -12.03 9.84
CA LYS A 260 10.00 -10.93 10.80
C LYS A 260 8.67 -10.56 11.43
N MET A 261 8.62 -10.46 12.76
CA MET A 261 7.43 -9.94 13.46
C MET A 261 7.21 -8.48 13.06
N VAL A 262 5.97 -8.13 12.77
CA VAL A 262 5.57 -6.75 12.50
C VAL A 262 5.25 -6.09 13.85
N PRO A 263 5.78 -4.91 14.16
CA PRO A 263 5.55 -4.22 15.43
C PRO A 263 4.15 -3.59 15.43
N VAL A 264 3.12 -4.40 15.66
CA VAL A 264 1.71 -3.98 15.74
C VAL A 264 1.00 -4.70 16.87
N SER A 265 -0.10 -4.13 17.35
CA SER A 265 -0.82 -4.60 18.53
C SER A 265 -1.72 -5.82 18.30
N GLY A 266 -2.01 -6.21 17.05
CA GLY A 266 -2.93 -7.32 16.80
C GLY A 266 -2.88 -7.93 15.41
N ALA A 267 -3.64 -9.01 15.23
CA ALA A 267 -3.77 -9.77 13.99
C ALA A 267 -4.79 -9.16 13.01
N PHE A 268 -4.46 -7.98 12.47
CA PHE A 268 -5.33 -7.26 11.54
C PHE A 268 -5.62 -8.07 10.26
N HIS A 269 -6.77 -7.80 9.64
CA HIS A 269 -7.23 -8.44 8.40
C HIS A 269 -7.43 -9.96 8.54
N THR A 270 -7.87 -10.39 9.72
CA THR A 270 -8.25 -11.77 10.02
C THR A 270 -9.55 -11.80 10.81
N ARG A 271 -10.10 -12.99 11.01
CA ARG A 271 -11.28 -13.21 11.87
C ARG A 271 -11.15 -12.72 13.31
N LEU A 272 -9.93 -12.53 13.82
CA LEU A 272 -9.75 -11.94 15.16
C LEU A 272 -10.25 -10.48 15.25
N MET A 273 -10.48 -9.83 14.12
CA MET A 273 -11.04 -8.47 14.04
C MET A 273 -12.55 -8.45 13.83
N GLU A 274 -13.23 -9.59 13.89
CA GLU A 274 -14.70 -9.69 13.71
C GLU A 274 -15.51 -8.78 14.65
N PRO A 275 -15.13 -8.55 15.92
CA PRO A 275 -15.82 -7.59 16.78
C PRO A 275 -15.85 -6.16 16.24
N ALA A 276 -14.89 -5.79 15.37
CA ALA A 276 -14.82 -4.46 14.78
C ALA A 276 -15.74 -4.27 13.55
N LEU A 277 -16.41 -5.33 13.06
CA LEU A 277 -17.29 -5.25 11.90
C LEU A 277 -18.56 -4.46 12.18
N GLU A 278 -19.24 -4.76 13.29
CA GLU A 278 -20.52 -4.14 13.61
C GLU A 278 -20.41 -2.63 13.88
N PRO A 279 -19.45 -2.15 14.71
CA PRO A 279 -19.26 -0.72 14.92
C PRO A 279 -19.01 0.04 13.61
N LEU A 280 -18.15 -0.50 12.73
CA LEU A 280 -17.85 0.13 11.45
C LEU A 280 -19.04 0.09 10.49
N ALA A 281 -19.74 -1.03 10.40
CA ALA A 281 -20.93 -1.18 9.56
C ALA A 281 -22.03 -0.19 9.97
N HIS A 282 -22.18 0.04 11.28
CA HIS A 282 -23.13 0.99 11.82
C HIS A 282 -22.85 2.41 11.33
N VAL A 283 -21.62 2.90 11.48
CA VAL A 283 -21.23 4.24 11.03
C VAL A 283 -21.34 4.38 9.52
N LEU A 284 -20.85 3.39 8.78
CA LEU A 284 -20.92 3.40 7.33
C LEU A 284 -22.36 3.37 6.81
N LYS A 285 -23.36 2.99 7.61
CA LYS A 285 -24.79 3.03 7.26
C LYS A 285 -25.31 4.46 7.08
N ASP A 286 -24.79 5.41 7.85
CA ASP A 286 -25.29 6.78 7.90
C ASP A 286 -24.55 7.73 6.94
N ILE A 287 -23.41 7.30 6.41
CA ILE A 287 -22.59 8.08 5.46
C ILE A 287 -23.20 8.03 4.04
N ASP A 288 -23.30 9.20 3.40
CA ASP A 288 -23.72 9.32 2.00
C ASP A 288 -22.55 9.04 1.04
N LEU A 289 -22.38 7.76 0.70
CA LEU A 289 -21.33 7.32 -0.22
C LEU A 289 -21.66 7.69 -1.66
N LYS A 290 -20.74 8.40 -2.31
CA LYS A 290 -20.84 8.84 -3.70
C LYS A 290 -19.98 7.96 -4.61
N LYS A 291 -20.22 8.05 -5.93
CA LYS A 291 -19.37 7.38 -6.91
C LYS A 291 -18.01 8.12 -6.95
N PRO A 292 -16.86 7.41 -6.83
CA PRO A 292 -15.55 8.04 -6.92
C PRO A 292 -15.35 8.78 -8.25
N LEU A 293 -14.80 10.00 -8.18
CA LEU A 293 -14.44 10.83 -9.35
C LEU A 293 -13.23 10.24 -10.10
N VAL A 294 -12.31 9.61 -9.37
CA VAL A 294 -11.17 8.84 -9.90
C VAL A 294 -11.32 7.37 -9.54
N SER A 295 -10.71 6.46 -10.31
CA SER A 295 -10.82 5.02 -10.03
C SER A 295 -10.17 4.68 -8.68
N VAL A 296 -10.94 4.19 -7.71
CA VAL A 296 -10.42 3.69 -6.43
C VAL A 296 -10.46 2.16 -6.39
N HIS A 297 -9.38 1.53 -5.95
CA HIS A 297 -9.27 0.06 -5.87
C HIS A 297 -9.51 -0.48 -4.45
N SER A 298 -10.35 -1.52 -4.36
CA SER A 298 -10.68 -2.19 -3.11
C SER A 298 -9.57 -3.12 -2.64
N ASN A 299 -9.24 -3.07 -1.34
CA ASN A 299 -8.28 -4.00 -0.74
C ASN A 299 -8.78 -5.46 -0.73
N VAL A 300 -10.10 -5.69 -0.67
CA VAL A 300 -10.70 -7.02 -0.59
C VAL A 300 -10.68 -7.75 -1.94
N THR A 301 -10.96 -7.02 -3.02
CA THR A 301 -11.09 -7.61 -4.37
C THR A 301 -9.87 -7.39 -5.24
N GLY A 302 -9.08 -6.33 -5.00
CA GLY A 302 -8.04 -5.84 -5.90
C GLY A 302 -8.57 -5.01 -7.09
N ASN A 303 -9.90 -4.92 -7.23
CA ASN A 303 -10.58 -4.31 -8.37
C ASN A 303 -11.14 -2.92 -8.02
N LYS A 304 -11.48 -2.17 -9.06
CA LYS A 304 -12.07 -0.83 -8.94
C LYS A 304 -13.47 -0.88 -8.34
N TYR A 305 -13.81 0.13 -7.55
CA TYR A 305 -15.19 0.37 -7.14
C TYR A 305 -16.04 0.79 -8.33
N MET A 306 -17.11 0.02 -8.59
CA MET A 306 -18.05 0.31 -9.67
C MET A 306 -19.30 1.05 -9.19
N HIS A 307 -19.69 0.86 -7.93
CA HIS A 307 -20.93 1.38 -7.37
C HIS A 307 -20.76 1.75 -5.88
N PRO A 308 -21.37 2.85 -5.38
CA PRO A 308 -21.23 3.26 -3.98
C PRO A 308 -21.65 2.21 -2.95
N LYS A 309 -22.68 1.41 -3.26
CA LYS A 309 -23.11 0.27 -2.42
C LYS A 309 -21.98 -0.74 -2.18
N HIS A 310 -21.12 -0.98 -3.16
CA HIS A 310 -19.98 -1.90 -3.00
C HIS A 310 -18.92 -1.32 -2.06
N ILE A 311 -18.72 0.01 -2.04
CA ILE A 311 -17.79 0.68 -1.12
C ILE A 311 -18.17 0.33 0.32
N ARG A 312 -19.44 0.50 0.68
CA ARG A 312 -19.95 0.21 2.02
C ARG A 312 -19.68 -1.23 2.45
N GLN A 313 -20.07 -2.19 1.61
CA GLN A 313 -19.94 -3.62 1.90
C GLN A 313 -18.47 -4.04 2.01
N LEU A 314 -17.63 -3.59 1.07
CA LEU A 314 -16.24 -4.00 1.02
C LEU A 314 -15.38 -3.33 2.10
N LEU A 315 -15.70 -2.10 2.54
CA LEU A 315 -14.99 -1.48 3.67
C LEU A 315 -15.23 -2.20 5.00
N VAL A 316 -16.45 -2.70 5.25
CA VAL A 316 -16.73 -3.55 6.41
C VAL A 316 -15.95 -4.86 6.28
N GLN A 317 -16.10 -5.54 5.13
CA GLN A 317 -15.42 -6.80 4.87
C GLN A 317 -13.88 -6.70 4.94
N GLN A 318 -13.31 -5.53 4.61
CA GLN A 318 -11.88 -5.24 4.63
C GLN A 318 -11.21 -5.56 5.98
N VAL A 319 -11.93 -5.34 7.09
CA VAL A 319 -11.40 -5.49 8.45
C VAL A 319 -10.97 -6.93 8.75
N VAL A 320 -11.65 -7.90 8.15
CA VAL A 320 -11.42 -9.36 8.36
C VAL A 320 -10.94 -10.07 7.10
N SER A 321 -10.67 -9.34 6.02
CA SER A 321 -10.25 -9.90 4.73
C SER A 321 -8.85 -9.46 4.35
N PRO A 322 -8.08 -10.32 3.66
CA PRO A 322 -6.73 -9.97 3.25
C PRO A 322 -6.69 -8.75 2.33
N VAL A 323 -5.70 -7.89 2.56
CA VAL A 323 -5.37 -6.79 1.64
C VAL A 323 -4.65 -7.34 0.42
N LYS A 324 -5.32 -7.30 -0.73
CA LYS A 324 -4.83 -7.73 -2.05
C LYS A 324 -4.02 -6.65 -2.75
N TRP A 325 -2.94 -6.20 -2.10
CA TRP A 325 -2.13 -5.08 -2.61
C TRP A 325 -1.35 -5.44 -3.88
N GLU A 326 -0.73 -6.61 -3.93
CA GLU A 326 -0.07 -7.15 -5.12
C GLU A 326 -1.02 -7.13 -6.34
N GLN A 327 -2.23 -7.66 -6.16
CA GLN A 327 -3.25 -7.71 -7.20
C GLN A 327 -3.72 -6.31 -7.60
N THR A 328 -3.83 -5.38 -6.64
CA THR A 328 -4.14 -3.97 -6.90
C THR A 328 -3.06 -3.32 -7.76
N MET A 329 -1.78 -3.56 -7.46
CA MET A 329 -0.67 -3.06 -8.28
C MET A 329 -0.71 -3.65 -9.69
N HIS A 330 -1.00 -4.93 -9.85
CA HIS A 330 -1.20 -5.52 -11.18
C HIS A 330 -2.37 -4.86 -11.92
N ALA A 331 -3.52 -4.69 -11.28
CA ALA A 331 -4.70 -4.08 -11.91
C ALA A 331 -4.47 -2.61 -12.34
N ILE A 332 -3.63 -1.86 -11.64
CA ILE A 332 -3.26 -0.47 -11.99
C ILE A 332 -2.18 -0.45 -13.07
N TYR A 333 -1.18 -1.34 -12.99
CA TYR A 333 0.05 -1.23 -13.76
C TYR A 333 0.17 -2.19 -14.95
N GLU A 334 -0.73 -3.14 -15.11
CA GLU A 334 -0.79 -4.02 -16.28
C GLU A 334 -1.08 -3.22 -17.56
N ARG A 335 -0.24 -3.40 -18.58
CA ARG A 335 -0.30 -2.67 -19.85
C ARG A 335 0.46 -3.40 -20.95
N ARG A 336 0.16 -3.03 -22.21
CA ARG A 336 0.88 -3.52 -23.38
C ARG A 336 2.34 -3.07 -23.35
N LYS A 337 3.25 -3.92 -23.83
CA LYS A 337 4.67 -3.59 -23.97
C LYS A 337 4.84 -2.32 -24.80
N GLY A 338 5.72 -1.42 -24.33
CA GLY A 338 5.97 -0.13 -24.99
C GLY A 338 4.97 0.98 -24.63
N THR A 339 3.96 0.71 -23.80
CA THR A 339 3.09 1.77 -23.25
C THR A 339 3.75 2.40 -22.02
N ASP A 340 3.83 3.73 -22.00
CA ASP A 340 4.41 4.48 -20.87
C ASP A 340 3.66 4.25 -19.55
N PHE A 341 4.34 4.52 -18.44
CA PHE A 341 3.80 4.43 -17.09
C PHE A 341 3.30 5.79 -16.57
N PRO A 342 2.16 5.85 -15.85
CA PRO A 342 1.75 7.08 -15.17
C PRO A 342 2.75 7.40 -14.07
N LYS A 343 2.86 8.69 -13.75
CA LYS A 343 3.60 9.15 -12.58
C LYS A 343 2.90 8.66 -11.32
N THR A 344 3.65 8.04 -10.43
CA THR A 344 3.08 7.47 -9.19
C THR A 344 3.51 8.29 -8.00
N PHE A 345 2.57 8.68 -7.16
CA PHE A 345 2.83 9.48 -5.96
C PHE A 345 2.36 8.72 -4.72
N GLU A 346 3.26 8.42 -3.79
CA GLU A 346 2.87 8.02 -2.42
C GLU A 346 2.65 9.29 -1.59
N VAL A 347 1.42 9.49 -1.14
CA VAL A 347 0.94 10.68 -0.45
C VAL A 347 0.66 10.37 1.01
N GLY A 348 1.64 10.62 1.88
CA GLY A 348 1.52 10.36 3.31
C GLY A 348 2.84 10.03 3.99
N PRO A 349 2.82 9.64 5.28
CA PRO A 349 4.02 9.28 6.01
C PRO A 349 4.60 7.95 5.51
N GLY A 350 5.93 7.82 5.59
CA GLY A 350 6.70 6.64 5.13
C GLY A 350 6.92 6.55 3.61
N LYS A 351 7.67 5.53 3.17
CA LYS A 351 8.00 5.23 1.75
C LYS A 351 7.78 3.74 1.44
N GLN A 352 6.88 3.10 2.19
CA GLN A 352 6.72 1.65 2.17
C GLN A 352 6.07 1.20 0.86
N LEU A 353 5.07 1.94 0.36
CA LEU A 353 4.35 1.56 -0.85
C LEU A 353 5.24 1.67 -2.08
N GLY A 354 6.15 2.66 -2.13
CA GLY A 354 7.18 2.77 -3.16
C GLY A 354 8.14 1.58 -3.15
N THR A 355 8.54 1.11 -1.97
CA THR A 355 9.39 -0.10 -1.85
C THR A 355 8.66 -1.34 -2.35
N ILE A 356 7.38 -1.49 -2.00
CA ILE A 356 6.53 -2.60 -2.48
C ILE A 356 6.32 -2.50 -4.00
N LEU A 357 6.03 -1.31 -4.52
CA LEU A 357 5.84 -1.05 -5.95
C LEU A 357 7.08 -1.42 -6.76
N LYS A 358 8.28 -1.14 -6.25
CA LYS A 358 9.53 -1.56 -6.89
C LYS A 358 9.59 -3.07 -7.11
N SER A 359 9.09 -3.85 -6.14
CA SER A 359 9.04 -5.31 -6.21
C SER A 359 7.87 -5.84 -7.06
N CYS A 360 6.74 -5.13 -7.14
CA CYS A 360 5.62 -5.50 -8.01
C CYS A 360 5.87 -5.14 -9.48
N ASN A 361 6.37 -3.93 -9.73
CA ASN A 361 6.53 -3.38 -11.07
C ASN A 361 7.64 -2.32 -11.12
N LEU A 362 8.85 -2.75 -11.51
CA LEU A 362 10.02 -1.87 -11.58
C LEU A 362 9.85 -0.69 -12.57
N GLN A 363 9.09 -0.85 -13.65
CA GLN A 363 8.91 0.22 -14.63
C GLN A 363 7.99 1.31 -14.10
N ALA A 364 6.89 0.95 -13.43
CA ALA A 364 6.04 1.91 -12.72
C ALA A 364 6.83 2.66 -11.64
N TRP A 365 7.67 1.94 -10.90
CA TRP A 365 8.51 2.52 -9.85
C TRP A 365 9.53 3.54 -10.36
N LYS A 366 9.99 3.46 -11.61
CA LYS A 366 10.91 4.50 -12.15
C LYS A 366 10.29 5.90 -12.21
N SER A 367 8.96 5.98 -12.25
CA SER A 367 8.19 7.23 -12.23
C SER A 367 7.51 7.47 -10.88
N TYR A 368 7.98 6.78 -9.82
CA TYR A 368 7.51 6.96 -8.46
C TYR A 368 8.12 8.21 -7.81
N SER A 369 7.34 8.90 -7.00
CA SER A 369 7.78 10.01 -6.15
C SER A 369 7.05 9.96 -4.81
N HIS A 370 7.74 10.34 -3.74
CA HIS A 370 7.16 10.43 -2.40
C HIS A 370 6.82 11.88 -2.08
N VAL A 371 5.62 12.13 -1.57
CA VAL A 371 5.23 13.45 -1.06
C VAL A 371 5.46 13.48 0.44
N ALA A 372 6.64 13.95 0.84
CA ALA A 372 7.06 13.98 2.23
C ALA A 372 6.14 14.83 3.12
N VAL A 373 5.84 14.30 4.30
CA VAL A 373 5.02 14.93 5.35
C VAL A 373 5.85 15.48 6.52
N LEU A 374 7.14 15.15 6.55
CA LEU A 374 8.12 15.72 7.47
C LEU A 374 8.61 17.07 6.92
N GLU A 375 9.25 17.86 7.77
CA GLU A 375 10.09 18.94 7.26
C GLU A 375 11.22 18.33 6.44
N ALA A 376 11.63 19.04 5.38
CA ALA A 376 12.85 18.66 4.71
C ALA A 376 13.98 19.04 5.66
N ASP A 377 14.64 18.05 6.27
CA ASP A 377 15.95 18.27 6.85
C ASP A 377 16.82 18.82 5.72
N GLN A 378 17.51 19.93 5.98
CA GLN A 378 18.43 20.54 5.01
C GLN A 378 19.63 19.62 4.66
N ASP A 379 19.70 18.41 5.25
CA ASP A 379 20.86 17.51 5.21
C ASP A 379 20.53 16.03 4.83
N GLU A 380 19.37 15.72 4.25
CA GLU A 380 18.92 14.32 4.09
C GLU A 380 19.41 13.56 2.82
N ASP A 381 20.49 13.99 2.18
CA ASP A 381 21.06 13.29 1.00
C ASP A 381 22.10 12.19 1.34
N GLN A 382 22.39 11.90 2.63
CA GLN A 382 23.52 11.00 2.97
C GLN A 382 23.27 9.78 3.87
N ASN A 383 22.06 9.47 4.36
CA ASN A 383 21.94 8.40 5.37
C ASN A 383 20.82 7.36 5.21
N PHE A 384 20.48 6.98 3.98
CA PHE A 384 19.42 5.99 3.70
C PHE A 384 19.94 4.57 3.38
N THR A 385 20.71 3.98 4.29
CA THR A 385 21.08 2.54 4.20
C THR A 385 21.21 1.80 5.55
N SER A 386 20.60 2.30 6.64
CA SER A 386 20.81 1.69 7.98
C SER A 386 19.58 1.05 8.64
N TYR A 387 18.35 1.22 8.14
CA TYR A 387 17.14 0.77 8.87
C TYR A 387 16.54 -0.60 8.46
N LEU A 388 17.14 -1.32 7.51
CA LEU A 388 16.71 -2.68 7.14
C LEU A 388 17.78 -3.78 7.31
N LEU A 389 18.96 -3.44 7.85
CA LEU A 389 20.10 -4.37 8.02
C LEU A 389 20.86 -4.23 9.35
N ARG A 390 20.27 -3.67 10.41
CA ARG A 390 20.78 -3.87 11.78
C ARG A 390 19.89 -4.88 12.49
N ASP A 391 20.40 -6.10 12.54
CA ASP A 391 20.39 -7.03 13.68
C ASP A 391 20.82 -8.39 13.14
N SER A 392 22.14 -8.55 13.10
CA SER A 392 22.80 -9.84 12.92
C SER A 392 23.49 -10.16 14.24
N ASP A 393 22.72 -10.69 15.19
CA ASP A 393 23.26 -11.33 16.38
C ASP A 393 23.52 -12.80 16.09
N LEU A 394 24.81 -13.16 16.04
CA LEU A 394 25.30 -14.50 16.33
C LEU A 394 26.53 -14.34 17.24
N PRO A 395 26.66 -15.14 18.32
CA PRO A 395 27.56 -14.84 19.42
C PRO A 395 28.90 -15.56 19.24
N HIS A 396 30.04 -14.90 19.43
CA HIS A 396 31.28 -15.62 19.79
C HIS A 396 32.30 -14.76 20.55
N LEU A 397 32.64 -15.30 21.72
CA LEU A 397 33.92 -15.32 22.43
C LEU A 397 34.57 -14.01 22.91
N GLN A 398 34.54 -13.87 24.24
CA GLN A 398 35.58 -13.29 25.09
C GLN A 398 37.01 -13.45 24.53
N LYS A 399 37.77 -12.35 24.55
CA LYS A 399 39.19 -12.36 24.95
C LYS A 399 39.64 -10.98 25.46
N SER A 400 39.86 -10.95 26.78
CA SER A 400 40.87 -10.24 27.59
C SER A 400 41.54 -8.95 27.10
N ARG A 401 41.56 -7.99 28.06
CA ARG A 401 42.39 -6.78 28.19
C ARG A 401 43.90 -7.04 28.07
N LEU A 402 44.63 -6.02 27.61
CA LEU A 402 45.98 -5.56 27.99
C LEU A 402 46.11 -4.13 27.38
N ASP A 403 46.02 -3.01 28.10
CA ASP A 403 46.91 -2.33 29.06
C ASP A 403 47.97 -1.38 28.43
N GLN A 404 47.86 -0.09 28.80
CA GLN A 404 48.81 1.07 28.82
C GLN A 404 49.44 1.57 27.49
N GLY A 405 49.72 2.85 27.24
CA GLY A 405 49.81 4.11 28.00
C GLY A 405 50.25 5.28 27.05
N PRO A 406 50.47 6.52 27.52
CA PRO A 406 50.20 7.76 26.75
C PRO A 406 51.43 8.58 26.27
N GLY A 407 51.18 9.56 25.38
CA GLY A 407 52.11 10.62 24.93
C GLY A 407 52.38 10.54 23.42
N SER A 408 52.51 11.60 22.61
CA SER A 408 52.75 13.03 22.81
C SER A 408 52.38 13.79 21.51
N ARG A 409 52.22 15.12 21.61
CA ARG A 409 52.06 16.05 20.47
C ARG A 409 53.38 16.20 19.69
N ALA A 410 53.32 16.24 18.36
CA ALA A 410 54.06 17.21 17.52
C ALA A 410 53.69 17.11 16.04
N SER A 411 53.55 18.29 15.44
CA SER A 411 53.44 18.60 14.01
C SER A 411 54.67 18.18 13.19
N ASN A 412 54.47 17.65 11.98
CA ASN A 412 55.07 18.23 10.77
C ASN A 412 54.52 17.59 9.48
N ALA A 413 54.44 18.41 8.44
CA ALA A 413 53.98 18.04 7.10
C ALA A 413 55.04 17.28 6.30
N GLN A 414 54.66 16.20 5.59
CA GLN A 414 55.25 15.86 4.29
C GLN A 414 54.45 14.82 3.46
N ARG A 415 53.97 15.31 2.30
CA ARG A 415 53.89 14.70 0.95
C ARG A 415 53.63 13.19 0.77
N ARG A 416 52.48 12.94 0.10
CA ARG A 416 52.20 12.04 -1.04
C ARG A 416 52.85 10.64 -1.07
N CYS A 417 51.99 9.62 -1.01
CA CYS A 417 52.10 8.44 -1.87
C CYS A 417 50.72 8.13 -2.48
N GLY A 418 50.63 8.12 -3.81
CA GLY A 418 49.39 7.91 -4.56
C GLY A 418 49.09 6.44 -4.76
N CYS A 419 47.91 5.98 -4.34
CA CYS A 419 47.38 4.69 -4.73
C CYS A 419 46.67 4.78 -6.09
N ARG A 420 47.08 3.89 -6.99
CA ARG A 420 46.65 3.77 -8.39
C ARG A 420 45.13 3.54 -8.50
N LYS A 421 44.49 4.31 -9.39
CA LYS A 421 43.13 4.04 -9.88
C LYS A 421 43.13 2.69 -10.62
N ARG A 422 42.33 1.73 -10.15
CA ARG A 422 42.02 0.50 -10.91
C ARG A 422 41.13 0.88 -12.09
N HIS A 423 41.63 0.70 -13.32
CA HIS A 423 40.83 0.78 -14.54
C HIS A 423 39.98 -0.49 -14.66
N VAL A 424 38.66 -0.31 -14.80
CA VAL A 424 37.75 -1.35 -15.27
C VAL A 424 37.71 -1.21 -16.79
N GLN A 425 38.27 -2.19 -17.51
CA GLN A 425 38.17 -2.28 -18.96
C GLN A 425 36.75 -2.72 -19.34
N VAL A 426 35.98 -1.83 -19.96
CA VAL A 426 34.73 -2.16 -20.63
C VAL A 426 35.04 -2.36 -22.12
N ARG A 427 34.81 -3.57 -22.65
CA ARG A 427 34.86 -3.81 -24.10
C ARG A 427 33.53 -3.37 -24.71
N HIS A 428 33.58 -2.44 -25.66
CA HIS A 428 32.45 -2.12 -26.54
C HIS A 428 32.54 -3.00 -27.79
N TRP A 429 31.44 -3.69 -28.11
CA TRP A 429 31.24 -4.34 -29.40
C TRP A 429 30.22 -3.53 -30.18
N SER A 430 30.65 -3.02 -31.33
CA SER A 430 29.79 -2.45 -32.37
C SER A 430 29.62 -3.52 -33.44
N GLN A 431 28.37 -3.84 -33.80
CA GLN A 431 27.87 -4.54 -35.01
C GLN A 431 27.00 -5.80 -34.73
N PRO A 432 25.91 -6.01 -35.52
CA PRO A 432 24.83 -6.95 -35.21
C PRO A 432 25.13 -8.39 -35.68
N PRO A 433 24.52 -9.44 -35.08
CA PRO A 433 24.78 -10.80 -35.54
C PRO A 433 23.90 -11.16 -36.75
N ALA A 434 24.56 -11.46 -37.86
CA ALA A 434 24.02 -12.28 -38.95
C ALA A 434 24.22 -13.77 -38.63
N CYS A 435 23.24 -14.58 -39.02
CA CYS A 435 23.26 -16.04 -38.92
C CYS A 435 24.32 -16.68 -39.83
N SER A 436 25.12 -17.61 -39.31
CA SER A 436 25.51 -18.84 -40.03
C SER A 436 26.42 -19.75 -39.20
N GLY A 437 25.99 -21.02 -39.09
CA GLY A 437 26.85 -22.20 -39.22
C GLY A 437 27.66 -22.64 -38.00
N LEU A 438 27.32 -23.82 -37.46
CA LEU A 438 28.27 -24.93 -37.23
C LEU A 438 27.49 -26.21 -36.84
N SER A 439 27.62 -27.21 -37.71
CA SER A 439 27.13 -28.59 -37.63
C SER A 439 28.05 -29.48 -36.77
N PRO A 440 27.54 -30.50 -36.03
CA PRO A 440 28.39 -31.43 -35.28
C PRO A 440 28.71 -32.73 -36.05
N THR A 441 29.93 -33.24 -35.85
CA THR A 441 30.46 -34.55 -36.31
C THR A 441 30.19 -35.69 -35.29
N PRO A 442 30.26 -36.98 -35.68
CA PRO A 442 29.52 -38.08 -35.02
C PRO A 442 30.36 -39.22 -34.37
N ALA A 443 29.63 -40.11 -33.67
CA ALA A 443 29.86 -41.56 -33.40
C ALA A 443 30.41 -42.00 -32.01
N PRO A 444 30.25 -43.27 -31.54
CA PRO A 444 29.47 -44.41 -32.07
C PRO A 444 28.57 -45.20 -31.05
N PHE A 445 27.85 -46.17 -31.62
CA PHE A 445 26.85 -47.15 -31.11
C PHE A 445 27.29 -48.22 -30.07
N ARG A 446 26.32 -48.66 -29.24
CA ARG A 446 25.79 -50.05 -28.98
C ARG A 446 25.01 -50.04 -27.65
N GLY A 447 23.82 -50.63 -27.42
CA GLY A 447 22.95 -51.55 -28.13
C GLY A 447 21.55 -51.62 -27.44
N ARG A 448 20.62 -52.32 -28.08
CA ARG A 448 19.15 -52.32 -27.95
C ARG A 448 18.58 -52.93 -26.65
N LEU A 449 17.32 -52.54 -26.32
CA LEU A 449 16.12 -53.40 -26.05
C LEU A 449 14.89 -52.47 -25.82
N THR A 450 14.06 -52.20 -26.84
CA THR A 450 12.71 -52.75 -27.12
C THR A 450 11.57 -52.41 -26.13
N SER A 451 10.67 -51.49 -26.52
CA SER A 451 9.21 -51.66 -26.70
C SER A 451 8.50 -50.28 -26.74
N GLY A 452 7.78 -49.97 -27.84
CA GLY A 452 7.06 -48.70 -28.06
C GLY A 452 5.57 -48.78 -27.69
N PRO A 453 4.65 -48.08 -28.39
CA PRO A 453 4.59 -46.68 -28.80
C PRO A 453 3.35 -45.97 -28.14
N ILE A 454 3.15 -44.65 -28.19
CA ILE A 454 2.32 -43.94 -29.18
C ILE A 454 2.50 -42.43 -28.98
N THR A 455 2.66 -41.75 -30.10
CA THR A 455 2.82 -40.32 -30.32
C THR A 455 1.49 -39.54 -30.31
N SER A 456 1.50 -38.31 -29.80
CA SER A 456 0.64 -37.24 -30.34
C SER A 456 1.47 -35.95 -30.52
N ARG A 457 1.40 -35.41 -31.74
CA ARG A 457 2.15 -34.25 -32.24
C ARG A 457 1.50 -32.95 -31.77
N VAL A 458 2.32 -31.97 -31.38
CA VAL A 458 1.92 -30.57 -31.23
C VAL A 458 2.21 -29.86 -32.55
N LEU A 459 1.16 -29.36 -33.21
CA LEU A 459 1.25 -28.47 -34.36
C LEU A 459 1.18 -27.02 -33.86
N TRP A 460 2.18 -26.22 -34.23
CA TRP A 460 2.17 -24.76 -34.10
C TRP A 460 1.66 -24.15 -35.39
N CYS A 461 0.68 -23.25 -35.29
CA CYS A 461 0.24 -22.38 -36.38
C CYS A 461 0.35 -20.92 -35.92
N PRO A 462 1.04 -20.03 -36.65
CA PRO A 462 1.02 -18.60 -36.39
C PRO A 462 -0.18 -17.97 -37.12
N LEU A 463 -0.84 -16.98 -36.52
CA LEU A 463 -1.77 -16.14 -37.26
C LEU A 463 -1.66 -14.67 -36.85
N ASP A 464 -1.62 -13.88 -37.92
CA ASP A 464 -1.44 -12.46 -38.04
C ASP A 464 -2.77 -11.70 -37.80
N THR A 465 -2.63 -10.39 -37.66
CA THR A 465 -3.60 -9.34 -37.35
C THR A 465 -4.84 -9.24 -38.27
N SER A 466 -6.04 -9.02 -37.70
CA SER A 466 -7.05 -8.03 -38.13
C SER A 466 -8.41 -8.13 -37.38
N HIS A 467 -8.93 -6.95 -37.00
CA HIS A 467 -10.28 -6.49 -36.66
C HIS A 467 -11.43 -7.37 -36.06
N ASN A 468 -12.02 -6.76 -35.01
CA ASN A 468 -13.44 -6.65 -34.63
C ASN A 468 -14.23 -7.81 -33.98
N SER A 469 -14.50 -7.57 -32.68
CA SER A 469 -15.81 -7.61 -32.01
C SER A 469 -16.33 -8.94 -31.40
N LEU A 470 -16.81 -8.75 -30.16
CA LEU A 470 -17.88 -9.45 -29.42
C LEU A 470 -17.58 -10.77 -28.68
N SER A 471 -17.59 -10.62 -27.35
CA SER A 471 -18.32 -11.42 -26.35
C SER A 471 -18.32 -12.95 -26.50
N CYS A 472 -17.70 -13.65 -25.55
CA CYS A 472 -18.14 -14.99 -25.18
C CYS A 472 -18.16 -15.17 -23.65
N PHE A 473 -19.39 -15.38 -23.16
CA PHE A 473 -19.72 -15.97 -21.87
C PHE A 473 -19.09 -17.36 -21.75
N VAL A 474 -18.60 -17.73 -20.56
CA VAL A 474 -18.30 -19.13 -20.23
C VAL A 474 -19.47 -19.66 -19.42
N CYS A 475 -20.31 -20.47 -20.06
CA CYS A 475 -21.23 -21.38 -19.39
C CYS A 475 -20.45 -22.58 -18.85
N ILE A 476 -20.56 -22.83 -17.54
CA ILE A 476 -20.07 -24.04 -16.90
C ILE A 476 -21.16 -25.10 -17.03
N PHE A 477 -20.89 -26.18 -17.78
CA PHE A 477 -21.65 -27.42 -17.66
C PHE A 477 -20.92 -28.38 -16.71
N SER A 478 -21.63 -28.75 -15.65
CA SER A 478 -21.32 -29.85 -14.75
C SER A 478 -21.65 -31.17 -15.44
N SER A 479 -20.80 -32.18 -15.31
CA SER A 479 -21.23 -33.56 -15.52
C SER A 479 -20.61 -34.47 -14.47
N LEU A 480 -21.50 -35.08 -13.70
CA LEU A 480 -21.32 -36.26 -12.86
C LEU A 480 -21.12 -37.51 -13.73
N GLU A 481 -20.37 -38.48 -13.21
CA GLU A 481 -20.65 -39.93 -13.10
C GLU A 481 -19.32 -40.64 -12.70
N LYS A 482 -19.19 -41.24 -11.51
CA LYS A 482 -19.57 -42.63 -11.14
C LYS A 482 -19.19 -43.68 -12.19
N VAL A 483 -18.11 -44.43 -11.93
CA VAL A 483 -18.08 -45.82 -11.40
C VAL A 483 -16.76 -45.99 -10.64
#